data_AF-A0A6A3K9U4-F1
#
_entry.id   AF-A0A6A3K9U4-F1
#
_cell.length_a   1.000
_cell.length_b   1.000
_cell.length_c   1.000
_cell.angle_alpha   90.00
_cell.angle_beta   90.00
_cell.angle_gamma   90.00
#
_symmetry.space_group_name_H-M   'P 1'
#
loop_
_entity.id
_entity.type
_entity.pdbx_description
1 polymer ?
#
loop_
_entity_poly.entity_id
_entity_poly.type
_entity_poly.pdbx_seq_one_letter_code
_entity_poly.pdbx_strand_id
1 'polypeptide(L)'
;MVASAAGSASTLVSELRMLQTSNGGSIIPISRTNARSIQSAKPTRRAHPQSVRHVRQMAKLTTAAKSVELSPSASQTALTMSSRPGSLSAAKVLAPPSVRPHTAGAFKARTVEPTRFRYFYDRGDLPVRVNFAGAVRKLQWQVDLSLLDFSHYLPVFMEGLRELEEPYHFLALNGTLDMLEKGGSRVLPCLSLLIPPMKANLMTRNQTVLCLQMKVLQRLVLCCPYTGEALVPYYRQLLSIFNLFITKRVNCGDSIDYAQRRQENVGDLILDTLNVLEKHGGPDAFVNMKYMIPTYESCMTRRR
;
A
#
# COMPACT_ATOMS: atom_id res chain seq x y z
N MET A 1 17.97 -8.38 -29.72
CA MET A 1 17.99 -7.57 -28.49
C MET A 1 17.16 -8.13 -27.33
N VAL A 2 16.52 -9.31 -27.44
CA VAL A 2 15.61 -9.84 -26.39
C VAL A 2 16.32 -10.51 -25.20
N ALA A 3 17.57 -10.96 -25.36
CA ALA A 3 18.29 -11.71 -24.31
C ALA A 3 18.73 -10.87 -23.09
N SER A 4 18.90 -9.55 -23.24
CA SER A 4 19.39 -8.68 -22.14
C SER A 4 18.29 -8.31 -21.12
N ALA A 5 17.02 -8.26 -21.56
CA ALA A 5 15.89 -7.96 -20.68
C ALA A 5 15.57 -9.12 -19.73
N ALA A 6 15.69 -10.37 -20.19
CA ALA A 6 15.45 -11.56 -19.37
C ALA A 6 16.50 -11.73 -18.24
N GLY A 7 17.77 -11.36 -18.49
CA GLY A 7 18.82 -11.37 -17.47
C GLY A 7 18.59 -10.31 -16.38
N SER A 8 18.25 -9.09 -16.78
CA SER A 8 17.87 -8.01 -15.86
C SER A 8 16.61 -8.36 -15.06
N ALA A 9 15.71 -9.12 -15.71
CA ALA A 9 14.52 -9.63 -15.10
C ALA A 9 14.86 -10.61 -13.95
N SER A 10 15.62 -11.67 -14.21
CA SER A 10 15.91 -12.69 -13.20
C SER A 10 16.74 -12.16 -12.00
N THR A 11 17.65 -11.21 -12.25
CA THR A 11 18.51 -10.62 -11.19
C THR A 11 17.71 -9.85 -10.15
N LEU A 12 16.75 -9.00 -10.54
CA LEU A 12 15.95 -8.24 -9.57
C LEU A 12 15.00 -9.13 -8.75
N VAL A 13 14.52 -10.25 -9.32
CA VAL A 13 13.72 -11.24 -8.57
C VAL A 13 14.58 -11.93 -7.54
N SER A 14 15.81 -12.28 -7.91
CA SER A 14 16.80 -12.87 -7.01
C SER A 14 17.17 -11.89 -5.89
N GLU A 15 17.40 -10.61 -6.20
CA GLU A 15 17.67 -9.57 -5.19
C GLU A 15 16.48 -9.36 -4.25
N LEU A 16 15.25 -9.22 -4.76
CA LEU A 16 14.03 -9.13 -3.96
C LEU A 16 13.85 -10.33 -3.02
N ARG A 17 14.15 -11.55 -3.48
CA ARG A 17 14.08 -12.78 -2.68
C ARG A 17 15.21 -12.87 -1.66
N MET A 18 16.41 -12.41 -2.00
CA MET A 18 17.57 -12.39 -1.10
C MET A 18 17.41 -11.36 0.03
N LEU A 19 16.66 -10.28 -0.20
CA LEU A 19 16.32 -9.34 0.88
C LEU A 19 15.44 -9.96 1.95
N GLN A 20 14.60 -10.96 1.61
CA GLN A 20 13.76 -11.66 2.58
C GLN A 20 14.51 -12.70 3.43
N THR A 21 15.68 -13.19 3.00
CA THR A 21 16.48 -14.15 3.79
C THR A 21 17.27 -13.48 4.92
N SER A 22 17.44 -12.16 4.85
CA SER A 22 18.21 -11.38 5.84
C SER A 22 17.42 -11.00 7.10
N ASN A 23 16.10 -11.22 7.14
CA ASN A 23 15.26 -10.89 8.29
C ASN A 23 15.11 -12.07 9.27
N GLY A 24 16.22 -12.76 9.55
CA GLY A 24 16.34 -13.74 10.61
C GLY A 24 16.94 -13.08 11.85
N GLY A 25 16.16 -13.00 12.92
CA GLY A 25 16.55 -12.38 14.18
C GLY A 25 17.88 -12.90 14.74
N SER A 26 18.59 -11.99 15.41
CA SER A 26 19.77 -12.28 16.21
C SER A 26 19.44 -13.36 17.25
N ILE A 27 20.01 -14.56 17.11
CA ILE A 27 19.96 -15.60 18.12
C ILE A 27 21.40 -15.88 18.56
N ILE A 28 21.68 -15.53 19.81
CA ILE A 28 22.90 -15.81 20.57
C ILE A 28 23.05 -17.34 20.68
N PRO A 29 24.25 -17.92 20.49
CA PRO A 29 24.45 -19.36 20.62
C PRO A 29 24.49 -19.75 22.11
N ILE A 30 23.55 -20.60 22.55
CA ILE A 30 23.65 -21.30 23.84
C ILE A 30 24.04 -22.76 23.57
N SER A 31 25.10 -23.15 24.26
CA SER A 31 25.83 -24.41 24.18
C SER A 31 25.00 -25.64 24.56
N ARG A 32 25.35 -26.75 23.92
CA ARG A 32 24.91 -28.14 24.17
C ARG A 32 24.93 -28.52 25.66
N THR A 33 23.92 -29.27 26.12
CA THR A 33 24.07 -30.44 27.01
C THR A 33 22.85 -31.39 26.89
N ASN A 34 23.09 -32.66 27.19
CA ASN A 34 22.30 -33.85 26.85
C ASN A 34 21.06 -34.12 27.75
N ALA A 35 20.17 -34.97 27.20
CA ALA A 35 19.61 -36.19 27.80
C ALA A 35 18.11 -36.25 28.23
N ARG A 36 17.49 -37.35 27.74
CA ARG A 36 16.44 -38.23 28.32
C ARG A 36 14.94 -37.91 28.15
N SER A 37 14.35 -38.67 27.21
CA SER A 37 13.16 -39.55 27.30
C SER A 37 12.34 -39.54 28.60
N ILE A 38 11.02 -39.25 28.50
CA ILE A 38 9.92 -39.95 29.17
C ILE A 38 8.66 -39.93 28.28
N GLN A 39 7.98 -41.07 28.19
CA GLN A 39 6.77 -41.38 27.43
C GLN A 39 5.47 -40.98 28.16
N SER A 40 4.40 -40.82 27.37
CA SER A 40 3.00 -41.28 27.62
C SER A 40 2.19 -40.68 28.79
N ALA A 41 1.07 -40.01 28.46
CA ALA A 41 -0.27 -40.49 28.83
C ALA A 41 -1.39 -39.64 28.17
N LYS A 42 -2.39 -40.33 27.61
CA LYS A 42 -3.73 -39.85 27.25
C LYS A 42 -4.69 -40.42 28.31
N PRO A 43 -5.82 -39.76 28.64
CA PRO A 43 -7.09 -40.36 28.24
C PRO A 43 -8.21 -39.37 27.86
N THR A 44 -9.28 -40.00 27.38
CA THR A 44 -10.45 -39.58 26.62
C THR A 44 -11.66 -39.04 27.41
N ARG A 45 -12.49 -38.27 26.66
CA ARG A 45 -13.98 -38.28 26.54
C ARG A 45 -14.86 -37.33 27.40
N ARG A 46 -15.65 -36.54 26.65
CA ARG A 46 -17.14 -36.44 26.56
C ARG A 46 -17.85 -35.15 27.02
N ALA A 47 -18.68 -34.66 26.09
CA ALA A 47 -20.02 -34.07 26.21
C ALA A 47 -20.23 -32.54 26.39
N HIS A 48 -20.98 -31.97 25.45
CA HIS A 48 -21.74 -30.70 25.45
C HIS A 48 -23.06 -30.86 26.26
N PRO A 49 -23.83 -29.81 26.68
CA PRO A 49 -24.34 -28.74 25.78
C PRO A 49 -24.64 -27.32 26.36
N GLN A 50 -24.78 -26.36 25.42
CA GLN A 50 -25.64 -25.15 25.29
C GLN A 50 -26.14 -24.29 26.49
N SER A 51 -26.02 -22.95 26.36
CA SER A 51 -27.06 -21.91 26.67
C SER A 51 -26.54 -20.51 26.27
N VAL A 52 -26.93 -19.90 25.14
CA VAL A 52 -28.06 -18.95 24.91
C VAL A 52 -28.36 -17.97 26.06
N ARG A 53 -28.01 -16.68 25.88
CA ARG A 53 -28.58 -15.41 26.45
C ARG A 53 -27.51 -14.30 26.26
N HIS A 54 -27.75 -13.05 25.88
CA HIS A 54 -28.94 -12.21 25.82
C HIS A 54 -28.77 -11.14 24.72
N VAL A 55 -29.76 -11.04 23.84
CA VAL A 55 -30.11 -9.83 23.08
C VAL A 55 -31.26 -9.14 23.84
N ARG A 56 -31.37 -7.81 23.67
CA ARG A 56 -32.39 -6.85 24.14
C ARG A 56 -32.10 -6.14 25.47
N GLN A 57 -31.88 -4.83 25.35
CA GLN A 57 -32.83 -3.88 25.97
C GLN A 57 -32.80 -2.51 25.27
N MET A 58 -33.95 -2.16 24.68
CA MET A 58 -34.38 -0.79 24.39
C MET A 58 -35.83 -0.68 24.91
N ALA A 59 -36.20 0.55 25.25
CA ALA A 59 -37.53 1.06 25.62
C ALA A 59 -37.96 0.94 27.09
N LYS A 60 -37.96 2.09 27.78
CA LYS A 60 -39.10 2.58 28.55
C LYS A 60 -39.22 4.11 28.35
N LEU A 61 -40.43 4.53 27.99
CA LEU A 61 -40.90 5.89 27.74
C LEU A 61 -41.86 6.31 28.87
N THR A 62 -42.11 7.63 28.94
CA THR A 62 -43.19 8.37 29.63
C THR A 62 -42.90 8.71 31.12
N THR A 63 -43.09 9.94 31.65
CA THR A 63 -44.20 10.90 31.47
C THR A 63 -43.87 12.32 32.00
N ALA A 64 -44.40 13.37 31.31
CA ALA A 64 -44.76 14.75 31.74
C ALA A 64 -43.67 15.71 32.31
N ALA A 65 -43.72 17.04 32.19
CA ALA A 65 -44.77 18.01 31.83
C ALA A 65 -44.17 19.30 31.23
N LYS A 66 -45.06 20.09 30.63
CA LYS A 66 -44.89 21.29 29.80
C LYS A 66 -45.01 22.56 30.66
N SER A 67 -44.24 23.61 30.38
CA SER A 67 -44.59 25.01 30.72
C SER A 67 -43.94 25.96 29.71
N VAL A 68 -44.77 26.85 29.17
CA VAL A 68 -44.55 27.81 28.08
C VAL A 68 -45.09 29.15 28.58
N GLU A 69 -44.31 30.22 28.45
CA GLU A 69 -44.71 31.65 28.38
C GLU A 69 -43.67 32.30 27.43
N LEU A 70 -43.90 32.82 26.21
CA LEU A 70 -44.82 33.82 25.60
C LEU A 70 -44.63 35.26 26.12
N SER A 71 -43.83 36.11 25.44
CA SER A 71 -44.23 37.13 24.42
C SER A 71 -43.93 38.56 24.93
N PRO A 72 -44.10 39.70 24.20
CA PRO A 72 -44.30 40.03 22.76
C PRO A 72 -43.27 41.09 22.22
N SER A 73 -42.92 41.22 20.92
CA SER A 73 -43.53 41.87 19.73
C SER A 73 -43.55 43.42 19.63
N ALA A 74 -43.23 43.92 18.41
CA ALA A 74 -43.37 45.27 17.82
C ALA A 74 -42.34 46.36 18.24
N SER A 75 -41.85 47.33 17.43
CA SER A 75 -41.98 47.71 16.01
C SER A 75 -41.11 48.97 15.76
N GLN A 76 -40.68 49.19 14.50
CA GLN A 76 -40.44 50.48 13.82
C GLN A 76 -39.13 51.30 14.06
N THR A 77 -38.38 51.38 12.96
CA THR A 77 -37.78 52.56 12.29
C THR A 77 -37.63 53.90 13.02
N ALA A 78 -36.40 54.45 13.06
CA ALA A 78 -36.14 55.89 12.93
C ALA A 78 -34.69 56.17 12.49
N LEU A 79 -34.53 56.93 11.40
CA LEU A 79 -33.30 57.60 11.00
C LEU A 79 -33.19 58.92 11.78
N THR A 80 -32.04 59.18 12.40
CA THR A 80 -31.67 60.54 12.83
C THR A 80 -30.15 60.70 12.76
N MET A 81 -29.73 61.65 11.92
CA MET A 81 -28.38 62.20 11.84
C MET A 81 -28.18 63.24 12.95
N SER A 82 -27.09 63.18 13.71
CA SER A 82 -26.50 64.38 14.33
C SER A 82 -25.00 64.23 14.65
N SER A 83 -24.21 65.03 13.95
CA SER A 83 -22.93 65.68 14.29
C SER A 83 -22.29 65.51 15.69
N ARG A 84 -21.03 65.04 15.73
CA ARG A 84 -19.74 65.75 16.03
C ARG A 84 -18.71 64.82 16.71
N PRO A 85 -17.40 65.03 16.47
CA PRO A 85 -16.36 64.03 16.71
C PRO A 85 -15.78 64.14 18.13
N GLY A 86 -15.47 63.00 18.74
CA GLY A 86 -14.85 62.96 20.07
C GLY A 86 -14.01 61.70 20.28
N SER A 87 -12.70 61.91 20.32
CA SER A 87 -11.63 61.12 20.95
C SER A 87 -11.46 59.64 20.56
N LEU A 88 -10.34 59.35 19.91
CA LEU A 88 -9.83 58.01 19.63
C LEU A 88 -9.43 57.30 20.95
N SER A 89 -10.38 56.67 21.63
CA SER A 89 -10.04 55.62 22.59
C SER A 89 -9.66 54.37 21.80
N ALA A 90 -8.38 53.98 21.86
CA ALA A 90 -7.86 52.76 21.25
C ALA A 90 -8.65 51.53 21.72
N ALA A 91 -9.65 51.14 20.92
CA ALA A 91 -10.31 49.86 21.06
C ALA A 91 -9.24 48.80 20.80
N LYS A 92 -8.86 48.07 21.85
CA LYS A 92 -8.04 46.87 21.75
C LYS A 92 -8.85 45.87 20.92
N VAL A 93 -8.66 45.90 19.60
CA VAL A 93 -9.17 44.90 18.69
C VAL A 93 -8.58 43.58 19.17
N LEU A 94 -9.39 42.78 19.86
CA LEU A 94 -9.12 41.37 20.08
C LEU A 94 -9.00 40.77 18.69
N ALA A 95 -7.76 40.54 18.26
CA ALA A 95 -7.47 39.85 17.02
C ALA A 95 -8.33 38.57 16.98
N PRO A 96 -9.05 38.29 15.88
CA PRO A 96 -9.85 37.08 15.78
C PRO A 96 -8.94 35.88 16.10
N PRO A 97 -9.41 34.88 16.87
CA PRO A 97 -8.58 33.74 17.21
C PRO A 97 -8.02 33.16 15.92
N SER A 98 -6.70 33.15 15.78
CA SER A 98 -6.07 32.62 14.57
C SER A 98 -6.35 31.12 14.52
N VAL A 99 -7.43 30.73 13.84
CA VAL A 99 -7.74 29.32 13.61
C VAL A 99 -6.67 28.83 12.64
N ARG A 100 -5.62 28.21 13.21
CA ARG A 100 -4.60 27.55 12.39
C ARG A 100 -5.32 26.48 11.56
N PRO A 101 -5.04 26.39 10.25
CA PRO A 101 -5.66 25.37 9.43
C PRO A 101 -5.37 23.98 10.00
N HIS A 102 -6.39 23.13 10.06
CA HIS A 102 -6.24 21.78 10.58
C HIS A 102 -5.22 20.99 9.75
N THR A 103 -4.42 20.15 10.40
CA THR A 103 -3.40 19.32 9.74
C THR A 103 -4.05 18.34 8.76
N ALA A 104 -3.81 18.51 7.46
CA ALA A 104 -4.39 17.69 6.39
C ALA A 104 -3.97 16.21 6.40
N GLY A 105 -2.95 15.82 7.19
CA GLY A 105 -2.55 14.42 7.36
C GLY A 105 -2.10 13.73 6.07
N ALA A 106 -1.61 14.49 5.08
CA ALA A 106 -1.34 13.98 3.73
C ALA A 106 -0.35 12.80 3.72
N PHE A 107 0.66 12.83 4.59
CA PHE A 107 1.71 11.80 4.69
C PHE A 107 1.38 10.66 5.67
N LYS A 108 0.26 10.73 6.39
CA LYS A 108 -0.08 9.70 7.38
C LYS A 108 -0.48 8.41 6.66
N ALA A 109 0.10 7.30 7.13
CA ALA A 109 -0.28 5.96 6.68
C ALA A 109 -1.77 5.74 6.93
N ARG A 110 -2.44 5.14 5.95
CA ARG A 110 -3.88 4.84 6.03
C ARG A 110 -4.09 3.44 6.58
N THR A 111 -5.21 3.26 7.27
CA THR A 111 -5.64 1.93 7.73
C THR A 111 -5.87 1.03 6.53
N VAL A 112 -5.39 -0.21 6.63
CA VAL A 112 -5.54 -1.21 5.58
C VAL A 112 -6.77 -2.04 5.92
N GLU A 113 -7.79 -1.95 5.07
CA GLU A 113 -8.93 -2.87 5.12
C GLU A 113 -8.48 -4.30 4.81
N PRO A 114 -9.12 -5.33 5.40
CA PRO A 114 -8.79 -6.72 5.12
C PRO A 114 -8.84 -7.01 3.62
N THR A 115 -7.75 -7.55 3.08
CA THR A 115 -7.66 -7.84 1.65
C THR A 115 -8.48 -9.08 1.27
N ARG A 116 -8.94 -9.15 0.03
CA ARG A 116 -9.52 -10.38 -0.54
C ARG A 116 -8.54 -11.55 -0.48
N PHE A 117 -7.25 -11.26 -0.61
CA PHE A 117 -6.18 -12.25 -0.49
C PHE A 117 -6.23 -13.00 0.84
N ARG A 118 -6.35 -12.27 1.95
CA ARG A 118 -6.47 -12.87 3.29
C ARG A 118 -7.67 -13.80 3.38
N TYR A 119 -8.82 -13.36 2.88
CA TYR A 119 -10.03 -14.18 2.83
C TYR A 119 -9.86 -15.47 2.02
N PHE A 120 -9.30 -15.38 0.81
CA PHE A 120 -9.06 -16.57 -0.03
C PHE A 120 -8.03 -17.53 0.56
N TYR A 121 -7.03 -17.01 1.28
CA TYR A 121 -6.07 -17.84 1.99
C TYR A 121 -6.72 -18.60 3.15
N ASP A 122 -7.48 -17.90 4.00
CA ASP A 122 -8.14 -18.49 5.17
C ASP A 122 -9.20 -19.53 4.75
N ARG A 123 -9.82 -19.36 3.57
CA ARG A 123 -10.72 -20.35 2.96
C ARG A 123 -10.00 -21.55 2.35
N GLY A 124 -8.72 -21.42 2.00
CA GLY A 124 -7.93 -22.45 1.34
C GLY A 124 -8.16 -22.58 -0.18
N ASP A 125 -8.70 -21.54 -0.84
CA ASP A 125 -8.93 -21.58 -2.29
C ASP A 125 -7.66 -21.24 -3.11
N LEU A 126 -6.63 -20.68 -2.48
CA LEU A 126 -5.42 -20.28 -3.21
C LEU A 126 -4.57 -21.52 -3.57
N PRO A 127 -4.11 -21.65 -4.83
CA PRO A 127 -3.33 -22.80 -5.29
C PRO A 127 -1.85 -22.71 -4.89
N VAL A 128 -1.56 -22.25 -3.68
CA VAL A 128 -0.20 -22.08 -3.15
C VAL A 128 -0.06 -22.69 -1.76
N ARG A 129 1.15 -23.17 -1.45
CA ARG A 129 1.55 -23.62 -0.11
C ARG A 129 2.94 -23.13 0.22
N VAL A 130 3.21 -22.94 1.50
CA VAL A 130 4.57 -22.72 2.00
C VAL A 130 5.20 -24.09 2.21
N ASN A 131 6.30 -24.37 1.51
CA ASN A 131 7.14 -25.54 1.73
C ASN A 131 8.47 -25.10 2.36
N PHE A 132 9.05 -25.95 3.20
CA PHE A 132 10.31 -25.72 3.88
C PHE A 132 11.36 -26.65 3.31
N ALA A 133 12.28 -26.11 2.50
CA ALA A 133 13.46 -26.82 2.05
C ALA A 133 14.59 -26.55 3.05
N GLY A 134 14.61 -27.32 4.14
CA GLY A 134 15.49 -27.07 5.28
C GLY A 134 15.11 -25.76 6.01
N ALA A 135 16.08 -24.85 6.18
CA ALA A 135 15.85 -23.54 6.80
C ALA A 135 15.24 -22.50 5.84
N VAL A 136 15.13 -22.80 4.54
CA VAL A 136 14.65 -21.84 3.53
C VAL A 136 13.18 -22.12 3.22
N ARG A 137 12.32 -21.11 3.47
CA ARG A 137 10.93 -21.12 3.02
C ARG A 137 10.87 -20.93 1.50
N LYS A 138 10.11 -21.80 0.82
CA LYS A 138 9.85 -21.73 -0.62
C LYS A 138 8.35 -21.77 -0.88
N LEU A 139 7.90 -21.01 -1.87
CA LEU A 139 6.53 -21.07 -2.34
C LEU A 139 6.38 -22.27 -3.28
N GLN A 140 5.41 -23.13 -3.01
CA GLN A 140 5.07 -24.28 -3.84
C GLN A 140 3.67 -24.08 -4.42
N TRP A 141 3.60 -24.10 -5.75
CA TRP A 141 2.33 -24.08 -6.48
C TRP A 141 1.70 -25.47 -6.47
N GLN A 142 0.40 -25.54 -6.21
CA GLN A 142 -0.37 -26.80 -6.28
C GLN A 142 -0.78 -27.13 -7.72
N VAL A 143 -0.90 -26.10 -8.56
CA VAL A 143 -1.28 -26.18 -9.97
C VAL A 143 -0.19 -25.51 -10.79
N ASP A 144 0.10 -26.06 -11.97
CA ASP A 144 1.07 -25.47 -12.87
C ASP A 144 0.64 -24.07 -13.31
N LEU A 145 1.61 -23.14 -13.30
CA LEU A 145 1.40 -21.75 -13.67
C LEU A 145 0.97 -21.56 -15.14
N SER A 146 1.16 -22.56 -16.00
CA SER A 146 0.66 -22.56 -17.38
C SER A 146 -0.86 -22.75 -17.45
N LEU A 147 -1.44 -23.51 -16.53
CA LEU A 147 -2.87 -23.85 -16.49
C LEU A 147 -3.70 -22.90 -15.62
N LEU A 148 -3.03 -22.05 -14.84
CA LEU A 148 -3.67 -21.09 -13.95
C LEU A 148 -4.35 -19.95 -14.72
N ASP A 149 -5.55 -19.55 -14.30
CA ASP A 149 -6.24 -18.36 -14.84
C ASP A 149 -5.69 -17.07 -14.23
N PHE A 150 -4.96 -16.30 -15.04
CA PHE A 150 -4.33 -15.05 -14.62
C PHE A 150 -5.36 -13.96 -14.29
N SER A 151 -6.51 -13.96 -14.96
CA SER A 151 -7.54 -12.93 -14.79
C SER A 151 -8.16 -12.98 -13.40
N HIS A 152 -8.28 -14.17 -12.83
CA HIS A 152 -8.81 -14.39 -11.50
C HIS A 152 -7.76 -14.22 -10.40
N TYR A 153 -6.62 -14.91 -10.53
CA TYR A 153 -5.65 -15.00 -9.43
C TYR A 153 -4.70 -13.80 -9.35
N LEU A 154 -4.24 -13.25 -10.48
CA LEU A 154 -3.20 -12.20 -10.46
C LEU A 154 -3.66 -10.92 -9.74
N PRO A 155 -4.90 -10.41 -9.96
CA PRO A 155 -5.39 -9.27 -9.19
C PRO A 155 -5.48 -9.55 -7.69
N VAL A 156 -5.83 -10.78 -7.29
CA VAL A 156 -5.92 -11.18 -5.88
C VAL A 156 -4.55 -11.19 -5.22
N PHE A 157 -3.52 -11.75 -5.89
CA PHE A 157 -2.14 -11.72 -5.41
C PHE A 157 -1.58 -10.29 -5.33
N MET A 158 -1.88 -9.46 -6.33
CA MET A 158 -1.51 -8.03 -6.31
C MET A 158 -2.17 -7.28 -5.16
N GLU A 159 -3.45 -7.53 -4.85
CA GLU A 159 -4.13 -6.91 -3.71
C GLU A 159 -3.47 -7.31 -2.36
N GLY A 160 -3.03 -8.56 -2.26
CA GLY A 160 -2.34 -9.10 -1.08
C GLY A 160 -1.01 -8.44 -0.76
N LEU A 161 -0.42 -7.66 -1.66
CA LEU A 161 0.82 -6.91 -1.42
C LEU A 161 0.68 -5.84 -0.31
N ARG A 162 -0.55 -5.52 0.11
CA ARG A 162 -0.83 -4.63 1.26
C ARG A 162 -0.65 -5.32 2.61
N GLU A 163 -0.68 -6.65 2.63
CA GLU A 163 -0.52 -7.41 3.86
C GLU A 163 0.95 -7.42 4.28
N LEU A 164 1.19 -7.07 5.55
CA LEU A 164 2.51 -7.07 6.18
C LEU A 164 2.66 -8.21 7.19
N GLU A 165 1.56 -8.89 7.52
CA GLU A 165 1.55 -10.04 8.43
C GLU A 165 2.06 -11.30 7.72
N GLU A 166 2.94 -12.04 8.39
CA GLU A 166 3.37 -13.37 7.98
C GLU A 166 2.29 -14.39 8.37
N PRO A 167 1.91 -15.37 7.52
CA PRO A 167 2.55 -15.78 6.26
C PRO A 167 2.03 -15.09 4.98
N TYR A 168 1.03 -14.21 5.09
CA TYR A 168 0.34 -13.60 3.96
C TYR A 168 1.29 -12.80 3.07
N HIS A 169 2.14 -11.98 3.68
CA HIS A 169 3.11 -11.14 2.99
C HIS A 169 4.04 -11.96 2.07
N PHE A 170 4.62 -13.04 2.60
CA PHE A 170 5.53 -13.91 1.86
C PHE A 170 4.85 -14.57 0.66
N LEU A 171 3.63 -15.06 0.85
CA LEU A 171 2.87 -15.72 -0.21
C LEU A 171 2.42 -14.74 -1.30
N ALA A 172 1.91 -13.56 -0.91
CA ALA A 172 1.46 -12.54 -1.85
C ALA A 172 2.61 -12.05 -2.73
N LEU A 173 3.75 -11.71 -2.13
CA LEU A 173 4.91 -11.22 -2.87
C LEU A 173 5.48 -12.28 -3.81
N ASN A 174 5.82 -13.45 -3.29
CA ASN A 174 6.46 -14.49 -4.10
C ASN A 174 5.52 -15.04 -5.16
N GLY A 175 4.22 -15.15 -4.84
CA GLY A 175 3.20 -15.56 -5.78
C GLY A 175 3.08 -14.57 -6.94
N THR A 176 3.02 -13.26 -6.64
CA THR A 176 2.99 -12.22 -7.67
C THR A 176 4.22 -12.26 -8.55
N LEU A 177 5.42 -12.38 -7.97
CA LEU A 177 6.68 -12.42 -8.74
C LEU A 177 6.76 -13.66 -9.65
N ASP A 178 6.40 -14.84 -9.16
CA ASP A 178 6.37 -16.08 -9.95
C ASP A 178 5.37 -16.00 -11.11
N MET A 179 4.19 -15.44 -10.85
CA MET A 179 3.17 -15.24 -11.88
C MET A 179 3.64 -14.26 -12.94
N LEU A 180 4.29 -13.14 -12.57
CA LEU A 180 4.82 -12.20 -13.55
C LEU A 180 5.97 -12.80 -14.38
N GLU A 181 6.84 -13.61 -13.76
CA GLU A 181 7.98 -14.23 -14.45
C GLU A 181 7.53 -15.31 -15.45
N LYS A 182 6.53 -16.14 -15.11
CA LYS A 182 6.01 -17.21 -15.99
C LYS A 182 4.78 -16.81 -16.81
N GLY A 183 4.23 -15.63 -16.55
CA GLY A 183 2.98 -15.14 -17.16
C GLY A 183 3.15 -14.69 -18.61
N GLY A 184 4.29 -14.05 -18.91
CA GLY A 184 4.59 -13.54 -20.25
C GLY A 184 3.45 -12.73 -20.84
N SER A 185 2.97 -13.11 -22.02
CA SER A 185 1.89 -12.44 -22.76
C SER A 185 0.51 -12.49 -22.08
N ARG A 186 0.27 -13.42 -21.15
CA ARG A 186 -1.03 -13.56 -20.45
C ARG A 186 -1.30 -12.43 -19.45
N VAL A 187 -0.26 -11.68 -19.09
CA VAL A 187 -0.37 -10.55 -18.15
C VAL A 187 -1.00 -9.33 -18.82
N LEU A 188 -0.77 -9.14 -20.13
CA LEU A 188 -1.22 -7.95 -20.86
C LEU A 188 -2.76 -7.79 -20.87
N PRO A 189 -3.57 -8.83 -21.17
CA PRO A 189 -5.03 -8.73 -21.10
C PRO A 189 -5.56 -8.42 -19.69
N CYS A 190 -4.81 -8.80 -18.65
CA CYS A 190 -5.20 -8.58 -17.26
C CYS A 190 -4.90 -7.15 -16.79
N LEU A 191 -4.17 -6.33 -17.55
CA LEU A 191 -3.61 -5.06 -17.09
C LEU A 191 -4.65 -4.13 -16.47
N SER A 192 -5.83 -3.98 -17.11
CA SER A 192 -6.92 -3.13 -16.60
C SER A 192 -7.45 -3.59 -15.23
N LEU A 193 -7.41 -4.89 -14.95
CA LEU A 193 -7.80 -5.49 -13.67
C LEU A 193 -6.74 -5.29 -12.58
N LEU A 194 -5.48 -5.06 -12.96
CA LEU A 194 -4.37 -4.83 -12.01
C LEU A 194 -4.29 -3.38 -11.54
N ILE A 195 -4.80 -2.41 -12.31
CA ILE A 195 -4.73 -1.00 -11.95
C ILE A 195 -5.43 -0.69 -10.61
N PRO A 196 -6.67 -1.18 -10.33
CA PRO A 196 -7.32 -0.92 -9.04
C PRO A 196 -6.53 -1.42 -7.81
N PRO A 197 -6.06 -2.68 -7.74
CA PRO A 197 -5.26 -3.12 -6.59
C PRO A 197 -3.94 -2.36 -6.51
N MET A 198 -3.23 -2.11 -7.61
CA MET A 198 -1.99 -1.33 -7.59
C MET A 198 -2.20 0.08 -7.03
N LYS A 199 -3.26 0.77 -7.45
CA LYS A 199 -3.65 2.07 -6.91
C LYS A 199 -3.96 1.98 -5.42
N ALA A 200 -4.72 0.97 -4.99
CA ALA A 200 -5.05 0.78 -3.57
C ALA A 200 -3.79 0.57 -2.72
N ASN A 201 -2.82 -0.20 -3.22
CA ASN A 201 -1.55 -0.48 -2.57
C ASN A 201 -0.73 0.80 -2.39
N LEU A 202 -0.60 1.60 -3.44
CA LEU A 202 0.09 2.89 -3.38
C LEU A 202 -0.62 3.88 -2.44
N MET A 203 -1.96 3.85 -2.40
CA MET A 203 -2.76 4.72 -1.54
C MET A 203 -2.67 4.40 -0.04
N THR A 204 -2.09 3.26 0.36
CA THR A 204 -1.86 2.93 1.78
C THR A 204 -0.89 3.90 2.46
N ARG A 205 0.02 4.53 1.68
CA ARG A 205 1.05 5.46 2.18
C ARG A 205 2.00 4.83 3.21
N ASN A 206 2.07 3.51 3.27
CA ASN A 206 3.08 2.80 4.04
C ASN A 206 4.35 2.65 3.19
N GLN A 207 5.50 3.04 3.74
CA GLN A 207 6.80 2.97 3.04
C GLN A 207 7.09 1.58 2.47
N THR A 208 6.90 0.53 3.27
CA THR A 208 7.25 -0.84 2.87
C THR A 208 6.38 -1.32 1.71
N VAL A 209 5.07 -1.08 1.78
CA VAL A 209 4.11 -1.42 0.71
C VAL A 209 4.38 -0.61 -0.55
N LEU A 210 4.72 0.68 -0.41
CA LEU A 210 5.10 1.55 -1.53
C LEU A 210 6.34 1.01 -2.26
N CYS A 211 7.42 0.69 -1.53
CA CYS A 211 8.62 0.12 -2.12
C CYS A 211 8.33 -1.19 -2.84
N LEU A 212 7.60 -2.08 -2.19
CA LEU A 212 7.23 -3.38 -2.73
C LEU A 212 6.42 -3.23 -4.03
N GLN A 213 5.40 -2.36 -4.02
CA GLN A 213 4.54 -2.12 -5.16
C GLN A 213 5.29 -1.49 -6.34
N MET A 214 6.24 -0.57 -6.07
CA MET A 214 7.08 0.02 -7.11
C MET A 214 8.01 -1.02 -7.74
N LYS A 215 8.64 -1.87 -6.93
CA LYS A 215 9.47 -2.97 -7.43
C LYS A 215 8.63 -3.92 -8.29
N VAL A 216 7.45 -4.33 -7.84
CA VAL A 216 6.50 -5.15 -8.62
C VAL A 216 6.03 -4.46 -9.90
N LEU A 217 5.82 -3.14 -9.88
CA LEU A 217 5.49 -2.36 -11.08
C LEU A 217 6.65 -2.36 -12.09
N GLN A 218 7.90 -2.21 -11.66
CA GLN A 218 9.06 -2.35 -12.54
C GLN A 218 9.12 -3.76 -13.15
N ARG A 219 8.85 -4.79 -12.34
CA ARG A 219 8.76 -6.18 -12.82
C ARG A 219 7.72 -6.36 -13.90
N LEU A 220 6.51 -5.85 -13.66
CA LEU A 220 5.39 -5.95 -14.59
C LEU A 220 5.77 -5.42 -15.97
N VAL A 221 6.44 -4.26 -16.02
CA VAL A 221 6.85 -3.62 -17.27
C VAL A 221 7.97 -4.38 -17.98
N LEU A 222 8.91 -4.96 -17.23
CA LEU A 222 10.04 -5.73 -17.79
C LEU A 222 9.64 -7.13 -18.27
N CYS A 223 8.55 -7.70 -17.74
CA CYS A 223 8.14 -9.07 -18.04
C CYS A 223 7.54 -9.26 -19.45
N CYS A 224 6.86 -8.26 -20.02
CA CYS A 224 6.17 -8.41 -21.30
C CYS A 224 6.33 -7.17 -22.19
N PRO A 225 6.75 -7.35 -23.46
CA PRO A 225 6.82 -6.24 -24.42
C PRO A 225 5.43 -5.61 -24.59
N TYR A 226 5.38 -4.29 -24.81
CA TYR A 226 4.16 -3.47 -24.92
C TYR A 226 3.37 -3.22 -23.62
N THR A 227 3.73 -3.87 -22.50
CA THR A 227 3.05 -3.59 -21.21
C THR A 227 3.27 -2.15 -20.76
N GLY A 228 4.45 -1.57 -21.02
CA GLY A 228 4.73 -0.16 -20.71
C GLY A 228 3.86 0.81 -21.51
N GLU A 229 3.72 0.59 -22.82
CA GLU A 229 2.84 1.40 -23.69
C GLU A 229 1.37 1.31 -23.26
N ALA A 230 0.90 0.10 -22.92
CA ALA A 230 -0.46 -0.12 -22.45
C ALA A 230 -0.74 0.51 -21.06
N LEU A 231 0.31 0.82 -20.29
CA LEU A 231 0.20 1.42 -18.95
C LEU A 231 0.05 2.95 -18.99
N VAL A 232 0.44 3.60 -20.09
CA VAL A 232 0.41 5.06 -20.25
C VAL A 232 -0.95 5.71 -19.92
N PRO A 233 -2.11 5.17 -20.38
CA PRO A 233 -3.41 5.74 -20.03
C PRO A 233 -3.69 5.77 -18.52
N TYR A 234 -3.05 4.88 -17.76
CA TYR A 234 -3.26 4.70 -16.31
C TYR A 234 -2.29 5.50 -15.44
N TYR A 235 -1.29 6.20 -16.03
CA TYR A 235 -0.36 7.04 -15.28
C TYR A 235 -1.03 8.07 -14.39
N ARG A 236 -2.18 8.62 -14.82
CA ARG A 236 -2.95 9.56 -14.00
C ARG A 236 -3.38 8.98 -12.65
N GLN A 237 -3.70 7.68 -12.64
CA GLN A 237 -4.15 7.01 -11.42
C GLN A 237 -2.99 6.60 -10.52
N LEU A 238 -1.92 6.09 -11.12
CA LEU A 238 -0.78 5.51 -10.39
C LEU A 238 0.23 6.56 -9.92
N LEU A 239 0.61 7.50 -10.78
CA LEU A 239 1.72 8.44 -10.52
C LEU A 239 1.35 9.57 -9.55
N SER A 240 0.06 9.80 -9.31
CA SER A 240 -0.42 10.83 -8.37
C SER A 240 0.22 10.71 -6.97
N ILE A 241 0.48 9.48 -6.52
CA ILE A 241 1.09 9.20 -5.21
C ILE A 241 2.61 9.38 -5.24
N PHE A 242 3.26 9.17 -6.39
CA PHE A 242 4.70 9.36 -6.51
C PHE A 242 5.08 10.83 -6.33
N ASN A 243 4.26 11.75 -6.84
CA ASN A 243 4.47 13.18 -6.64
C ASN A 243 4.49 13.58 -5.14
N LEU A 244 3.72 12.88 -4.30
CA LEU A 244 3.70 13.16 -2.87
C LEU A 244 5.02 12.76 -2.18
N PHE A 245 5.66 11.67 -2.62
CA PHE A 245 6.83 11.09 -1.95
C PHE A 245 8.16 11.31 -2.68
N ILE A 246 8.17 12.01 -3.82
CA ILE A 246 9.37 12.19 -4.66
C ILE A 246 10.51 12.93 -3.96
N THR A 247 10.20 13.83 -3.04
CA THR A 247 11.17 14.60 -2.24
C THR A 247 11.65 13.84 -1.01
N LYS A 248 11.03 12.70 -0.66
CA LYS A 248 11.37 11.91 0.52
C LYS A 248 12.65 11.10 0.26
N ARG A 249 13.79 11.76 0.45
CA ARG A 249 15.14 11.18 0.38
C ARG A 249 15.78 11.14 1.76
N VAL A 250 16.64 10.14 1.95
CA VAL A 250 17.49 10.05 3.14
C VAL A 250 18.74 10.85 2.85
N ASN A 251 18.98 11.91 3.63
CA ASN A 251 20.20 12.71 3.53
C ASN A 251 21.16 12.25 4.63
N CYS A 252 22.16 11.45 4.26
CA CYS A 252 23.15 10.93 5.21
C CYS A 252 24.33 11.88 5.48
N GLY A 253 24.36 13.07 4.87
CA GLY A 253 25.48 14.02 5.02
C GLY A 253 26.79 13.38 4.58
N ASP A 254 27.80 13.41 5.45
CA ASP A 254 29.11 12.78 5.24
C ASP A 254 29.14 11.28 5.63
N SER A 255 28.04 10.75 6.18
CA SER A 255 27.92 9.34 6.55
C SER A 255 27.48 8.47 5.37
N ILE A 256 27.98 7.24 5.31
CA ILE A 256 27.65 6.28 4.25
C ILE A 256 26.29 5.62 4.55
N ASP A 257 25.40 5.59 3.56
CA ASP A 257 24.15 4.83 3.63
C ASP A 257 24.39 3.34 3.38
N TYR A 258 24.33 2.52 4.44
CA TYR A 258 24.43 1.06 4.34
C TYR A 258 23.12 0.38 3.93
N ALA A 259 21.98 1.09 3.91
CA ALA A 259 20.68 0.53 3.53
C ALA A 259 20.48 0.44 2.01
N GLN A 260 21.46 0.89 1.21
CA GLN A 260 21.40 0.89 -0.25
C GLN A 260 21.10 -0.49 -0.85
N ARG A 261 21.68 -1.56 -0.30
CA ARG A 261 21.40 -2.94 -0.76
C ARG A 261 19.93 -3.33 -0.65
N ARG A 262 19.20 -2.78 0.32
CA ARG A 262 17.78 -3.08 0.55
C ARG A 262 16.83 -2.27 -0.35
N GLN A 263 17.33 -1.19 -0.95
CA GLN A 263 16.56 -0.24 -1.77
C GLN A 263 15.24 0.17 -1.08
N GLU A 264 15.35 0.60 0.17
CA GLU A 264 14.20 1.07 0.99
C GLU A 264 13.97 2.58 0.86
N ASN A 265 14.90 3.29 0.19
CA ASN A 265 14.80 4.71 -0.10
C ASN A 265 13.73 4.97 -1.16
N VAL A 266 12.56 5.46 -0.73
CA VAL A 266 11.42 5.69 -1.62
C VAL A 266 11.71 6.72 -2.70
N GLY A 267 12.40 7.83 -2.39
CA GLY A 267 12.69 8.87 -3.38
C GLY A 267 13.56 8.38 -4.55
N ASP A 268 14.57 7.56 -4.27
CA ASP A 268 15.43 6.97 -5.30
C ASP A 268 14.66 5.92 -6.11
N LEU A 269 13.93 5.04 -5.43
CA LEU A 269 13.14 4.00 -6.06
C LEU A 269 12.01 4.57 -6.95
N ILE A 270 11.42 5.71 -6.59
CA ILE A 270 10.46 6.42 -7.45
C ILE A 270 11.12 6.85 -8.76
N LEU A 271 12.30 7.47 -8.71
CA LEU A 271 13.02 7.88 -9.92
C LEU A 271 13.37 6.69 -10.80
N ASP A 272 13.90 5.62 -10.21
CA ASP A 272 14.23 4.40 -10.96
C ASP A 272 13.00 3.80 -11.63
N THR A 273 11.87 3.79 -10.92
CA THR A 273 10.59 3.33 -11.48
C THR A 273 10.14 4.20 -12.64
N LEU A 274 10.18 5.53 -12.49
CA LEU A 274 9.81 6.46 -13.56
C LEU A 274 10.71 6.28 -14.79
N ASN A 275 12.01 6.10 -14.59
CA ASN A 275 12.97 5.85 -15.67
C ASN A 275 12.63 4.55 -16.43
N VAL A 276 12.28 3.47 -15.72
CA VAL A 276 11.87 2.20 -16.35
C VAL A 276 10.56 2.37 -17.14
N LEU A 277 9.61 3.14 -16.60
CA LEU A 277 8.33 3.42 -17.25
C LEU A 277 8.50 4.26 -18.51
N GLU A 278 9.36 5.29 -18.49
CA GLU A 278 9.65 6.10 -19.67
C GLU A 278 10.32 5.27 -20.77
N LYS A 279 11.31 4.44 -20.40
CA LYS A 279 12.05 3.59 -21.35
C LYS A 279 11.17 2.60 -22.12
N HIS A 280 10.10 2.11 -21.51
CA HIS A 280 9.22 1.08 -22.09
C HIS A 280 7.82 1.61 -22.45
N GLY A 281 7.53 2.88 -22.16
CA GLY A 281 6.21 3.49 -22.32
C GLY A 281 5.95 4.09 -23.71
N GLY A 282 6.94 4.10 -24.59
CA GLY A 282 6.81 4.68 -25.93
C GLY A 282 6.90 6.21 -25.95
N PRO A 283 6.59 6.85 -27.11
CA PRO A 283 6.85 8.27 -27.34
C PRO A 283 6.00 9.21 -26.48
N ASP A 284 4.78 8.80 -26.12
CA ASP A 284 3.83 9.64 -25.37
C ASP A 284 3.97 9.50 -23.85
N ALA A 285 4.86 8.63 -23.37
CA ALA A 285 5.01 8.38 -21.94
C ALA A 285 5.47 9.64 -21.19
N PHE A 286 6.50 10.32 -21.70
CA PHE A 286 7.07 11.50 -21.05
C PHE A 286 6.04 12.62 -20.85
N VAL A 287 5.24 12.91 -21.89
CA VAL A 287 4.21 13.96 -21.83
C VAL A 287 3.20 13.64 -20.73
N ASN A 288 2.70 12.40 -20.67
CA ASN A 288 1.76 11.98 -19.62
C ASN A 288 2.38 11.97 -18.22
N MET A 289 3.67 11.62 -18.10
CA MET A 289 4.40 11.65 -16.83
C MET A 289 4.59 13.10 -16.33
N LYS A 290 4.97 14.03 -17.22
CA LYS A 290 5.20 15.45 -16.88
C LYS A 290 3.93 16.14 -16.40
N TYR A 291 2.76 15.77 -16.95
CA TYR A 291 1.47 16.26 -16.45
C TYR A 291 1.18 15.83 -15.00
N MET A 292 1.66 14.66 -14.59
CA MET A 292 1.39 14.12 -13.25
C MET A 292 2.47 14.50 -12.23
N ILE A 293 3.72 14.58 -12.66
CA ILE A 293 4.88 14.90 -11.83
C ILE A 293 5.64 16.03 -12.53
N PRO A 294 5.32 17.30 -12.21
CA PRO A 294 5.95 18.45 -12.86
C PRO A 294 7.48 18.50 -12.67
N THR A 295 7.98 17.92 -11.57
CA THR A 295 9.41 17.90 -11.21
C THR A 295 10.21 16.80 -11.91
N TYR A 296 9.56 15.90 -12.66
CA TYR A 296 10.26 14.82 -13.37
C TYR A 296 10.94 15.35 -14.63
N GLU A 297 12.18 14.93 -14.87
CA GLU A 297 12.97 15.26 -16.05
C GLU A 297 13.27 13.97 -16.84
N SER A 298 13.28 14.08 -18.17
CA SER A 298 13.39 12.91 -19.06
C SER A 298 14.74 12.22 -18.89
N CYS A 299 14.71 10.89 -18.76
CA CYS A 299 15.92 10.07 -18.73
C CYS A 299 16.38 9.64 -20.14
N MET A 300 15.54 9.85 -21.16
CA MET A 300 15.86 9.54 -22.54
C MET A 300 16.54 10.75 -23.19
N THR A 301 17.87 10.72 -23.30
CA THR A 301 18.58 11.69 -24.12
C THR A 301 18.06 11.61 -25.55
N ARG A 302 17.45 12.69 -26.06
CA ARG A 302 17.25 12.87 -27.51
C ARG A 302 18.63 12.81 -28.15
N ARG A 303 19.04 11.64 -28.63
CA ARG A 303 20.14 11.54 -29.60
C ARG A 303 19.66 12.31 -30.82
N ARG A 304 20.22 13.50 -31.00
CA ARG A 304 20.12 14.28 -32.24
C ARG A 304 20.85 13.55 -33.34
#